data_AF-A0A2D5IJE7-F1
#
_entry.id   AF-A0A2D5IJE7-F1
#
_cell.length_a   1.000
_cell.length_b   1.000
_cell.length_c   1.000
_cell.angle_alpha   90.00
_cell.angle_beta   90.00
_cell.angle_gamma   90.00
#
_symmetry.space_group_name_H-M   'P 1'
#
loop_
_entity.id
_entity.type
_entity.pdbx_description
1 polymer ?
#
loop_
_entity_poly.entity_id
_entity_poly.type
_entity_poly.pdbx_seq_one_letter_code
_entity_poly.pdbx_strand_id
1 'polypeptide(L)'
;HCGGIRGGWDNLLAVIPGGSSVPCVRGEKMRDAVMDFDYLRGELGSGLGTAAVIVMDNSTDVIKAIWRLSKFYKHESCGQCTPCREGTGWMMRVMDRLVTGEAEVEEIDMLLDVTKQVEGHTICALGDAAAWPIQGLIRNFRDEIEDRIKHKRTGRVSAVAAE
;
A
#
# COMPACT_ATOMS: atom_id res chain seq x y z
N HIS A 1 13.95 -10.62 -19.41
CA HIS A 1 14.69 -10.30 -18.18
C HIS A 1 14.28 -11.19 -17.02
N CYS A 2 13.08 -11.04 -16.44
CA CYS A 2 12.72 -11.71 -15.17
C CYS A 2 11.82 -12.96 -15.30
N GLY A 3 11.54 -13.46 -16.51
CA GLY A 3 10.80 -14.72 -16.72
C GLY A 3 9.26 -14.62 -16.68
N GLY A 4 8.70 -13.45 -16.39
CA GLY A 4 7.24 -13.21 -16.38
C GLY A 4 6.61 -13.35 -14.98
N ILE A 5 5.30 -13.13 -14.92
CA ILE A 5 4.50 -13.24 -13.68
C ILE A 5 4.24 -14.72 -13.37
N ARG A 6 4.33 -15.10 -12.09
CA ARG A 6 3.95 -16.46 -11.66
C ARG A 6 2.48 -16.70 -12.01
N GLY A 7 2.19 -17.74 -12.79
CA GLY A 7 0.83 -18.03 -13.26
C GLY A 7 0.36 -17.22 -14.48
N GLY A 8 1.24 -16.43 -15.10
CA GLY A 8 0.91 -15.62 -16.29
C GLY A 8 0.46 -14.21 -15.95
N TRP A 9 0.33 -13.36 -16.98
CA TRP A 9 0.06 -11.93 -16.82
C TRP A 9 -1.28 -11.64 -16.14
N ASP A 10 -2.28 -12.47 -16.42
CA ASP A 10 -3.63 -12.34 -15.84
C ASP A 10 -3.66 -12.64 -14.33
N ASN A 11 -2.58 -13.23 -13.79
CA ASN A 11 -2.43 -13.47 -12.35
C ASN A 11 -1.80 -12.27 -11.60
N LEU A 12 -1.56 -11.14 -12.27
CA LEU A 12 -0.93 -9.97 -11.66
C LEU A 12 -1.95 -9.17 -10.83
N LEU A 13 -1.73 -9.10 -9.53
CA LEU A 13 -2.54 -8.31 -8.61
C LEU A 13 -2.09 -6.85 -8.57
N ALA A 14 -0.81 -6.65 -8.27
CA ALA A 14 -0.25 -5.33 -8.05
C ALA A 14 1.27 -5.30 -8.26
N VAL A 15 1.77 -4.10 -8.54
CA VAL A 15 3.21 -3.82 -8.63
C VAL A 15 3.54 -2.60 -7.79
N ILE A 16 4.63 -2.67 -7.03
CA ILE A 16 5.31 -1.48 -6.49
C ILE A 16 6.48 -1.21 -7.44
N PRO A 17 6.39 -0.19 -8.32
CA PRO A 17 7.34 -0.05 -9.43
C PRO A 17 8.73 0.42 -9.00
N GLY A 18 8.87 1.01 -7.81
CA GLY A 18 10.03 1.82 -7.46
C GLY A 18 10.60 1.63 -6.06
N GLY A 19 10.56 0.42 -5.54
CA GLY A 19 10.94 0.11 -4.16
C GLY A 19 9.83 0.44 -3.16
N SER A 20 9.99 0.01 -1.90
CA SER A 20 8.92 0.06 -0.90
C SER A 20 8.35 1.45 -0.59
N SER A 21 9.03 2.52 -1.01
CA SER A 21 8.63 3.89 -0.72
C SER A 21 7.53 4.40 -1.64
N VAL A 22 7.25 3.75 -2.77
CA VAL A 22 6.29 4.28 -3.75
C VAL A 22 4.93 3.58 -3.64
N PRO A 23 3.83 4.25 -4.05
CA PRO A 23 2.50 3.64 -4.08
C PRO A 23 2.46 2.38 -4.94
N CYS A 24 1.74 1.34 -4.50
CA CYS A 24 1.43 0.22 -5.37
C CYS A 24 0.47 0.64 -6.51
N VAL A 25 0.45 -0.13 -7.59
CA VAL A 25 -0.42 0.07 -8.76
C VAL A 25 -1.10 -1.27 -9.07
N ARG A 26 -2.40 -1.26 -9.41
CA ARG A 26 -3.13 -2.47 -9.84
C ARG A 26 -2.51 -3.06 -11.10
N GLY A 27 -2.48 -4.39 -11.18
CA GLY A 27 -1.90 -5.14 -12.30
C GLY A 27 -2.45 -4.75 -13.66
N GLU A 28 -3.75 -4.45 -13.73
CA GLU A 28 -4.45 -3.99 -14.96
C GLU A 28 -3.81 -2.74 -15.58
N LYS A 29 -3.24 -1.84 -14.77
CA LYS A 29 -2.61 -0.59 -15.23
C LYS A 29 -1.13 -0.76 -15.58
N MET A 30 -0.55 -1.93 -15.33
CA MET A 30 0.89 -2.18 -15.47
C MET A 30 1.28 -2.80 -16.82
N ARG A 31 0.32 -3.26 -17.63
CA ARG A 31 0.61 -3.97 -18.89
C ARG A 31 1.36 -3.11 -19.90
N ASP A 32 0.90 -1.87 -20.04
CA ASP A 32 1.47 -0.90 -21.00
C ASP A 32 2.24 0.21 -20.28
N ALA A 33 2.53 0.03 -18.99
CA ALA A 33 3.19 1.05 -18.19
C ALA A 33 4.66 1.23 -18.60
N VAL A 34 5.07 2.48 -18.77
CA VAL A 34 6.47 2.84 -19.00
C VAL A 34 7.18 3.03 -17.67
N MET A 35 8.32 2.35 -17.49
CA MET A 35 9.12 2.40 -16.27
C MET A 35 10.07 3.61 -16.25
N ASP A 36 9.52 4.81 -16.35
CA ASP A 36 10.24 6.08 -16.21
C ASP A 36 9.66 6.94 -15.06
N PHE A 37 10.31 8.06 -14.75
CA PHE A 37 9.89 8.93 -13.65
C PHE A 37 8.57 9.65 -13.92
N ASP A 38 8.38 10.16 -15.14
CA ASP A 38 7.28 11.06 -15.47
C ASP A 38 5.97 10.29 -15.69
N TYR A 39 6.03 9.16 -16.41
CA TYR A 39 4.90 8.29 -16.66
C TYR A 39 4.34 7.71 -15.37
N LEU A 40 5.20 7.15 -14.51
CA LEU A 40 4.74 6.55 -13.25
C LEU A 40 4.11 7.59 -12.32
N ARG A 41 4.63 8.82 -12.33
CA ARG A 41 4.10 9.94 -11.54
C ARG A 41 2.80 10.49 -12.11
N GLY A 42 2.76 10.73 -13.42
CA GLY A 42 1.64 11.39 -14.11
C GLY A 42 0.44 10.47 -14.32
N GLU A 43 0.66 9.26 -14.83
CA GLU A 43 -0.41 8.37 -15.29
C GLU A 43 -0.88 7.40 -14.19
N LEU A 44 0.04 6.95 -13.33
CA LEU A 44 -0.23 5.90 -12.34
C LEU A 44 -0.31 6.42 -10.90
N GLY A 45 0.05 7.67 -10.66
CA GLY A 45 0.11 8.26 -9.32
C GLY A 45 1.07 7.51 -8.39
N SER A 46 2.13 6.92 -8.94
CA SER A 46 3.20 6.22 -8.23
C SER A 46 4.55 6.91 -8.51
N GLY A 47 5.68 6.22 -8.39
CA GLY A 47 6.99 6.75 -8.72
C GLY A 47 7.99 5.66 -9.06
N LEU A 48 9.05 6.02 -9.81
CA LEU A 48 10.09 5.07 -10.18
C LEU A 48 11.03 4.73 -9.02
N GLY A 49 11.24 5.64 -8.07
CA GLY A 49 12.14 5.45 -6.93
C GLY A 49 13.49 4.86 -7.33
N THR A 50 13.85 3.70 -6.76
CA THR A 50 15.10 2.99 -7.06
C THR A 50 15.01 2.03 -8.26
N ALA A 51 13.87 2.00 -8.96
CA ALA A 51 13.49 1.00 -9.95
C ALA A 51 13.53 -0.45 -9.42
N ALA A 52 13.39 -0.62 -8.09
CA ALA A 52 13.22 -1.94 -7.46
C ALA A 52 11.77 -2.40 -7.59
N VAL A 53 11.47 -3.09 -8.70
CA VAL A 53 10.12 -3.56 -9.01
C VAL A 53 9.73 -4.74 -8.12
N ILE A 54 8.70 -4.56 -7.27
CA ILE A 54 8.12 -5.61 -6.44
C ILE A 54 6.80 -6.06 -7.08
N VAL A 55 6.75 -7.30 -7.53
CA VAL A 55 5.59 -7.91 -8.19
C VAL A 55 4.79 -8.74 -7.19
N MET A 56 3.48 -8.53 -7.14
CA MET A 56 2.54 -9.28 -6.29
C MET A 56 1.46 -9.92 -7.18
N ASP A 57 1.28 -11.23 -7.05
CA ASP A 57 0.25 -11.98 -7.77
C ASP A 57 -1.05 -12.11 -6.96
N ASN A 58 -2.13 -12.63 -7.56
CA ASN A 58 -3.45 -12.73 -6.90
C ASN A 58 -3.48 -13.64 -5.67
N SER A 59 -2.43 -14.43 -5.41
CA SER A 59 -2.33 -15.19 -4.16
C SER A 59 -1.82 -14.36 -2.97
N THR A 60 -1.46 -13.10 -3.21
CA THR A 60 -0.86 -12.21 -2.23
C THR A 60 -1.92 -11.46 -1.43
N ASP A 61 -1.84 -11.54 -0.10
CA ASP A 61 -2.57 -10.62 0.78
C ASP A 61 -1.90 -9.24 0.74
N VAL A 62 -2.39 -8.38 -0.16
CA VAL A 62 -1.83 -7.04 -0.42
C VAL A 62 -1.91 -6.13 0.82
N ILE A 63 -2.97 -6.24 1.61
CA ILE A 63 -3.12 -5.46 2.86
C ILE A 63 -2.00 -5.85 3.83
N LYS A 64 -1.75 -7.14 3.99
CA LYS A 64 -0.66 -7.65 4.85
C LYS A 64 0.73 -7.33 4.30
N ALA A 65 0.91 -7.34 2.98
CA ALA A 65 2.16 -6.94 2.36
C ALA A 65 2.48 -5.47 2.68
N ILE A 66 1.52 -4.56 2.51
CA ILE A 66 1.71 -3.13 2.82
C ILE A 66 1.85 -2.89 4.32
N TRP A 67 1.10 -3.59 5.18
CA TRP A 67 1.31 -3.54 6.64
C TRP A 67 2.74 -3.94 7.00
N ARG A 68 3.31 -4.95 6.34
CA ARG A 68 4.70 -5.37 6.58
C ARG A 68 5.70 -4.28 6.21
N LEU A 69 5.41 -3.47 5.19
CA LEU A 69 6.17 -2.27 4.84
C LEU A 69 5.99 -1.17 5.91
N SER A 70 4.78 -0.91 6.39
CA SER A 70 4.55 0.04 7.50
C SER A 70 5.32 -0.36 8.76
N LYS A 71 5.38 -1.67 9.06
CA LYS A 71 6.21 -2.22 10.14
C LYS A 71 7.70 -2.01 9.91
N PHE A 72 8.18 -2.12 8.67
CA PHE A 72 9.55 -1.79 8.31
C PHE A 72 9.86 -0.30 8.55
N TYR A 73 9.01 0.62 8.08
CA TYR A 73 9.22 2.06 8.29
C TYR A 73 9.15 2.48 9.76
N LYS A 74 8.28 1.85 10.56
CA LYS A 74 8.28 2.03 12.01
C LYS A 74 9.60 1.58 12.65
N HIS A 75 10.18 0.48 12.16
CA HIS A 75 11.41 -0.09 12.72
C HIS A 75 12.65 0.73 12.34
N GLU A 76 12.72 1.19 11.08
CA GLU A 76 13.85 1.93 10.52
C GLU A 76 13.71 3.46 10.62
N SER A 77 12.70 3.95 11.35
CA SER A 77 12.59 5.38 11.66
C SER A 77 13.61 5.76 12.73
N CYS A 78 14.46 6.75 12.45
CA CYS A 78 15.44 7.26 13.41
C CYS A 78 14.80 7.98 14.62
N GLY A 79 13.51 8.32 14.54
CA GLY A 79 12.76 8.94 15.62
C GLY A 79 13.02 10.43 15.85
N GLN A 80 13.75 11.12 14.96
CA GLN A 80 14.12 12.53 15.18
C GLN A 80 12.91 13.49 15.13
N CYS A 81 12.10 13.46 14.08
CA CYS A 81 10.92 14.32 13.94
C CYS A 81 9.65 13.63 14.44
N THR A 82 8.83 14.37 15.19
CA THR A 82 7.61 13.83 15.83
C THR A 82 6.61 13.23 14.83
N PRO A 83 6.28 13.85 13.67
CA PRO A 83 5.33 13.28 12.73
C PRO A 83 5.76 11.89 12.22
N CYS A 84 7.06 11.70 11.96
CA CYS A 84 7.60 10.39 11.58
C CYS A 84 7.64 9.42 12.77
N ARG A 85 8.19 9.85 13.91
CA ARG A 85 8.39 8.98 15.09
C ARG A 85 7.07 8.40 15.60
N GLU A 86 6.06 9.24 15.76
CA GLU A 86 4.77 8.83 16.30
C GLU A 86 3.84 8.32 15.20
N GLY A 87 3.81 9.01 14.05
CA GLY A 87 2.91 8.69 12.93
C GLY A 87 3.18 7.33 12.33
N THR A 88 4.45 6.95 12.09
CA THR A 88 4.76 5.61 11.56
C THR A 88 4.32 4.48 12.50
N GLY A 89 4.47 4.68 13.81
CA GLY A 89 3.99 3.75 14.82
C GLY A 89 2.47 3.63 14.86
N TRP A 90 1.77 4.75 14.77
CA TRP A 90 0.31 4.78 14.74
C TRP A 90 -0.24 4.14 13.46
N MET A 91 0.26 4.54 12.29
CA MET A 91 -0.14 3.99 10.99
C MET A 91 0.05 2.47 10.94
N MET A 92 1.16 1.96 11.45
CA MET A 92 1.42 0.51 11.51
C MET A 92 0.40 -0.24 12.37
N ARG A 93 -0.03 0.32 13.51
CA ARG A 93 -1.03 -0.31 14.38
C ARG A 93 -2.43 -0.32 13.75
N VAL A 94 -2.81 0.75 13.05
CA VAL A 94 -4.08 0.77 12.31
C VAL A 94 -4.04 -0.22 11.16
N MET A 95 -2.94 -0.25 10.40
CA MET A 95 -2.73 -1.26 9.35
C MET A 95 -2.82 -2.70 9.87
N ASP A 96 -2.33 -2.98 11.09
CA ASP A 96 -2.45 -4.31 11.72
C ASP A 96 -3.93 -4.70 11.93
N ARG A 97 -4.74 -3.74 12.38
CA ARG A 97 -6.20 -3.92 12.53
C ARG A 97 -6.91 -4.07 11.19
N LEU A 98 -6.45 -3.41 10.12
CA LEU A 98 -6.96 -3.63 8.77
C LEU A 98 -6.62 -5.05 8.27
N VAL A 99 -5.43 -5.57 8.60
CA VAL A 99 -5.06 -6.96 8.29
C VAL A 99 -5.96 -7.96 9.00
N THR A 100 -6.28 -7.75 10.28
CA THR A 100 -7.14 -8.67 11.06
C THR A 100 -8.64 -8.47 10.80
N GLY A 101 -9.02 -7.39 10.10
CA GLY A 101 -10.41 -6.98 9.88
C GLY A 101 -11.09 -6.38 11.11
N GLU A 102 -10.31 -5.97 12.13
CA GLU A 102 -10.80 -5.45 13.42
C GLU A 102 -10.87 -3.90 13.46
N ALA A 103 -10.65 -3.26 12.32
CA ALA A 103 -10.86 -1.82 12.15
C ALA A 103 -12.31 -1.52 11.74
N GLU A 104 -12.76 -0.30 12.02
CA GLU A 104 -13.99 0.25 11.44
C GLU A 104 -13.72 0.92 10.08
N VAL A 105 -14.76 1.08 9.25
CA VAL A 105 -14.63 1.65 7.90
C VAL A 105 -14.13 3.09 7.95
N GLU A 106 -14.57 3.86 8.95
CA GLU A 106 -14.15 5.24 9.19
C GLU A 106 -12.65 5.34 9.52
N GLU A 107 -12.03 4.26 9.99
CA GLU A 107 -10.59 4.25 10.26
C GLU A 107 -9.75 4.25 8.99
N ILE A 108 -10.31 3.85 7.84
CA ILE A 108 -9.64 3.94 6.55
C ILE A 108 -9.40 5.41 6.20
N ASP A 109 -10.42 6.24 6.36
CA ASP A 109 -10.35 7.67 6.06
C ASP A 109 -9.47 8.39 7.10
N MET A 110 -9.59 8.04 8.39
CA MET A 110 -8.69 8.53 9.44
C MET A 110 -7.23 8.17 9.16
N LEU A 111 -6.96 6.93 8.72
CA LEU A 111 -5.61 6.51 8.34
C LEU A 111 -5.08 7.32 7.16
N LEU A 112 -5.92 7.55 6.15
CA LEU A 112 -5.57 8.40 5.01
C LEU A 112 -5.22 9.82 5.44
N ASP A 113 -5.99 10.42 6.35
CA ASP A 113 -5.71 11.76 6.86
C ASP A 113 -4.40 11.82 7.65
N VAL A 114 -4.12 10.82 8.48
CA VAL A 114 -2.84 10.74 9.18
C VAL A 114 -1.68 10.58 8.21
N THR A 115 -1.83 9.83 7.11
CA THR A 115 -0.75 9.73 6.12
C THR A 115 -0.38 11.10 5.53
N LYS A 116 -1.37 11.98 5.31
CA LYS A 116 -1.15 13.36 4.81
C LYS A 116 -0.56 14.29 5.88
N GLN A 117 -0.81 14.02 7.15
CA GLN A 117 -0.18 14.76 8.25
C GLN A 117 1.28 14.35 8.46
N VAL A 118 1.66 13.13 8.09
CA VAL A 118 3.06 12.69 8.10
C VAL A 118 3.79 13.20 6.86
N GLU A 119 3.17 13.02 5.68
CA GLU A 119 3.70 13.50 4.41
C GLU A 119 3.97 15.01 4.43
N GLY A 120 5.15 15.43 3.99
CA GLY A 120 5.53 16.84 3.91
C GLY A 120 5.77 17.55 5.25
N HIS A 121 5.56 16.88 6.38
CA HIS A 121 5.76 17.45 7.73
C HIS A 121 6.92 16.78 8.49
N THR A 122 7.77 16.03 7.79
CA THR A 122 8.96 15.35 8.33
C THR A 122 10.25 16.00 7.86
N ILE A 123 11.35 15.76 8.60
CA ILE A 123 12.67 16.33 8.26
C ILE A 123 13.25 15.70 6.98
N CYS A 124 13.07 14.39 6.81
CA CYS A 124 13.53 13.67 5.63
C CYS A 124 12.36 12.94 4.94
N ALA A 125 12.62 12.40 3.76
CA ALA A 125 11.62 11.70 2.93
C ALA A 125 11.20 10.31 3.48
N LEU A 126 11.72 9.87 4.64
CA LEU A 126 11.26 8.62 5.25
C LEU A 126 9.79 8.72 5.67
N GLY A 127 9.33 9.90 6.08
CA GLY A 127 7.91 10.13 6.40
C GLY A 127 7.01 9.90 5.18
N ASP A 128 7.36 10.52 4.05
CA ASP A 128 6.68 10.33 2.77
C ASP A 128 6.71 8.85 2.34
N ALA A 129 7.89 8.22 2.43
CA ALA A 129 8.08 6.80 2.11
C ALA A 129 7.26 5.86 2.99
N ALA A 130 6.92 6.25 4.22
CA ALA A 130 6.06 5.48 5.11
C ALA A 130 4.56 5.72 4.85
N ALA A 131 4.20 6.91 4.36
CA ALA A 131 2.83 7.33 4.06
C ALA A 131 2.35 6.80 2.70
N TRP A 132 3.15 6.94 1.65
CA TRP A 132 2.78 6.63 0.27
C TRP A 132 2.35 5.17 0.01
N PRO A 133 2.95 4.13 0.63
CA PRO A 133 2.48 2.76 0.45
C PRO A 133 1.05 2.55 0.95
N ILE A 134 0.70 3.20 2.06
CA ILE A 134 -0.65 3.16 2.64
C ILE A 134 -1.62 3.95 1.77
N GLN A 135 -1.24 5.15 1.33
CA GLN A 135 -2.05 5.94 0.40
C GLN A 135 -2.33 5.18 -0.91
N GLY A 136 -1.31 4.52 -1.46
CA GLY A 136 -1.43 3.68 -2.65
C GLY A 136 -2.36 2.49 -2.44
N LEU A 137 -2.24 1.82 -1.29
CA LEU A 137 -3.14 0.74 -0.90
C LEU A 137 -4.59 1.23 -0.81
N ILE A 138 -4.86 2.29 -0.05
CA ILE A 138 -6.23 2.81 0.12
C ILE A 138 -6.80 3.24 -1.22
N ARG A 139 -6.03 3.96 -2.05
CA ARG A 139 -6.52 4.42 -3.36
C ARG A 139 -6.90 3.28 -4.30
N ASN A 140 -6.14 2.18 -4.28
CA ASN A 140 -6.28 1.09 -5.24
C ASN A 140 -7.01 -0.14 -4.69
N PHE A 141 -7.13 -0.30 -3.37
CA PHE A 141 -7.62 -1.53 -2.73
C PHE A 141 -8.53 -1.22 -1.54
N ARG A 142 -9.22 -0.06 -1.54
CA ARG A 142 -10.22 0.28 -0.51
C ARG A 142 -11.31 -0.77 -0.42
N ASP A 143 -11.78 -1.24 -1.57
CA ASP A 143 -12.76 -2.32 -1.72
C ASP A 143 -12.34 -3.59 -0.97
N GLU A 144 -11.11 -4.06 -1.17
CA GLU A 144 -10.56 -5.24 -0.49
C GLU A 144 -10.48 -5.04 1.04
N ILE A 145 -10.16 -3.83 1.50
CA ILE A 145 -10.12 -3.48 2.93
C ILE A 145 -11.54 -3.52 3.53
N GLU A 146 -12.50 -2.86 2.88
CA GLU A 146 -13.89 -2.79 3.33
C GLU A 146 -14.54 -4.19 3.35
N ASP A 147 -14.28 -5.01 2.34
CA ASP A 147 -14.75 -6.39 2.27
C ASP A 147 -14.18 -7.25 3.39
N ARG A 148 -12.90 -7.05 3.75
CA ARG A 148 -12.29 -7.75 4.89
C ARG A 148 -12.94 -7.38 6.23
N ILE A 149 -13.18 -6.08 6.45
CA ILE A 149 -13.86 -5.58 7.65
C ILE A 149 -15.29 -6.15 7.72
N LYS A 150 -16.03 -6.10 6.60
CA LYS A 150 -17.39 -6.64 6.50
C LYS A 150 -17.43 -8.14 6.76
N HIS A 151 -16.48 -8.89 6.22
CA HIS A 151 -16.36 -10.33 6.43
C HIS A 151 -16.13 -10.65 7.91
N LYS A 152 -15.23 -9.94 8.60
CA LYS A 152 -14.99 -10.13 10.04
C LYS A 152 -16.23 -9.83 10.88
N ARG A 153 -17.02 -8.81 10.53
CA ARG A 153 -18.24 -8.41 11.26
C ARG A 153 -19.41 -9.37 11.04
N THR A 154 -19.58 -9.87 9.81
CA THR A 154 -20.79 -10.62 9.43
C THR A 154 -20.56 -12.12 9.29
N GLY A 155 -19.31 -12.57 9.23
CA GLY A 155 -18.94 -13.95 8.91
C GLY A 155 -19.30 -14.38 7.49
N ARG A 156 -19.63 -13.44 6.59
CA ARG A 156 -20.06 -13.71 5.19
C ARG A 156 -19.10 -13.03 4.21
N VAL A 157 -18.67 -13.77 3.18
CA VAL A 157 -17.86 -13.23 2.07
C VAL A 157 -18.75 -12.39 1.15
N SER A 158 -18.28 -11.23 0.69
CA SER A 158 -18.98 -10.44 -0.33
C SER A 158 -19.01 -11.23 -1.65
N ALA A 159 -20.07 -11.08 -2.45
CA ALA A 159 -20.24 -11.82 -3.70
C ALA A 159 -19.19 -11.46 -4.78
N VAL A 160 -18.36 -10.45 -4.55
CA VAL A 160 -17.38 -9.93 -5.52
C VAL A 160 -16.15 -10.83 -5.64
N ALA A 161 -15.83 -11.63 -4.61
CA ALA A 161 -14.73 -12.59 -4.64
C ALA A 161 -15.03 -13.90 -5.40
N ALA A 162 -16.21 -14.00 -6.04
CA ALA A 162 -16.69 -15.22 -6.69
C ALA A 162 -16.79 -15.12 -8.23
N GLU A 163 -16.34 -14.02 -8.84
CA GLU A 163 -16.23 -13.86 -10.31
C GLU A 163 -14.78 -13.82 -10.78
#